data_AF-A0A257LW01-F1
#
_entry.id   AF-A0A257LW01-F1
#
_cell.length_a   1.000
_cell.length_b   1.000
_cell.length_c   1.000
_cell.angle_alpha   90.00
_cell.angle_beta   90.00
_cell.angle_gamma   90.00
#
_symmetry.space_group_name_H-M   'P 1'
#
loop_
_entity.id
_entity.type
_entity.pdbx_description
1 polymer ?
#
loop_
_entity_poly.entity_id
_entity_poly.type
_entity_poly.pdbx_seq_one_letter_code
_entity_poly.pdbx_strand_id
1 'polypeptide(L)'
;MMEVLKDLIKLKGVYGAFMSDNKGNIIAYDMPPGYEKDAMEEASHTVLRIVEGLDTVGCNVDHILWEYGEYRFISRKVKDGFISVLCSKTISLPLLNLSLNVIVKQINEGLIEVKPKENKKKELPPELAVAVDTSIFNTIEQELTKFIGPVAEVLITRKIGELGEERDNFPRGRLEELIDSLSAEIDSEEERQLFKQRIIDILSK
;
A
#
# COMPACT_ATOMS: atom_id res chain seq x y z
N MET A 1 -14.45 -15.77 11.55
CA MET A 1 -14.75 -15.39 10.13
C MET A 1 -14.14 -14.04 9.71
N MET A 2 -12.92 -13.78 10.15
CA MET A 2 -12.05 -12.60 9.94
C MET A 2 -10.66 -12.91 10.53
N GLU A 3 -10.56 -13.99 11.33
CA GLU A 3 -9.35 -14.42 12.02
C GLU A 3 -8.18 -14.72 11.09
N VAL A 4 -8.40 -15.26 9.89
CA VAL A 4 -7.29 -15.66 9.00
C VAL A 4 -6.36 -14.51 8.65
N LEU A 5 -6.91 -13.39 8.15
CA LEU A 5 -6.08 -12.22 7.83
C LEU A 5 -5.55 -11.56 9.10
N LYS A 6 -6.35 -11.54 10.18
CA LYS A 6 -5.90 -10.98 11.47
C LYS A 6 -4.70 -11.73 12.06
N ASP A 7 -4.66 -13.05 11.91
CA ASP A 7 -3.56 -13.85 12.44
C ASP A 7 -2.28 -13.68 11.60
N LEU A 8 -2.40 -13.49 10.29
CA LEU A 8 -1.28 -13.08 9.44
C LEU A 8 -0.75 -11.70 9.82
N ILE A 9 -1.64 -10.72 10.02
CA ILE A 9 -1.26 -9.33 10.32
C ILE A 9 -0.62 -9.19 11.71
N LYS A 10 -0.87 -10.12 12.64
CA LYS A 10 -0.16 -10.15 13.93
C LYS A 10 1.32 -10.52 13.80
N LEU A 11 1.75 -11.10 12.67
CA LEU A 11 3.15 -11.43 12.47
C LEU A 11 3.96 -10.15 12.26
N LYS A 12 5.00 -9.95 13.07
CA LYS A 12 5.88 -8.79 12.94
C LYS A 12 6.50 -8.75 11.53
N GLY A 13 6.38 -7.59 10.87
CA GLY A 13 6.81 -7.39 9.49
C GLY A 13 5.77 -7.78 8.44
N VAL A 14 4.57 -8.24 8.84
CA VAL A 14 3.38 -8.28 7.96
C VAL A 14 2.59 -7.00 8.16
N TYR A 15 2.14 -6.46 7.03
CA TYR A 15 1.68 -5.09 6.95
C TYR A 15 0.25 -4.98 6.44
N GLY A 16 -0.12 -5.92 5.58
CA GLY A 16 -1.47 -6.04 5.07
C GLY A 16 -1.63 -7.37 4.35
N ALA A 17 -2.88 -7.79 4.19
CA ALA A 17 -3.22 -8.94 3.39
C ALA A 17 -4.60 -8.78 2.76
N PHE A 18 -4.78 -9.40 1.61
CA PHE A 18 -6.08 -9.51 0.96
C PHE A 18 -6.23 -10.88 0.32
N MET A 19 -7.47 -11.21 -0.05
CA MET A 19 -7.79 -12.40 -0.82
C MET A 19 -8.61 -12.04 -2.05
N SER A 20 -8.31 -12.70 -3.16
CA SER A 20 -9.08 -12.64 -4.39
C SER A 20 -9.70 -13.99 -4.73
N ASP A 21 -10.83 -13.97 -5.42
CA ASP A 21 -11.44 -15.16 -5.98
C ASP A 21 -10.76 -15.60 -7.30
N ASN A 22 -11.26 -16.67 -7.92
CA ASN A 22 -10.78 -17.19 -9.21
C ASN A 22 -11.13 -16.31 -10.42
N LYS A 23 -11.75 -15.15 -10.21
CA LYS A 23 -11.97 -14.13 -11.23
C LYS A 23 -11.12 -12.89 -10.97
N GLY A 24 -10.39 -12.84 -9.85
CA GLY A 24 -9.59 -11.70 -9.43
C GLY A 24 -10.31 -10.68 -8.55
N ASN A 25 -11.60 -10.89 -8.23
CA ASN A 25 -12.35 -9.96 -7.38
C ASN A 25 -11.89 -10.09 -5.92
N ILE A 26 -11.81 -8.97 -5.20
CA ILE A 26 -11.38 -8.98 -3.81
C ILE A 26 -12.52 -9.46 -2.88
N ILE A 27 -12.31 -10.59 -2.23
CA ILE A 27 -13.27 -11.23 -1.30
C ILE A 27 -12.93 -11.00 0.18
N ALA A 28 -11.71 -10.59 0.51
CA ALA A 28 -11.34 -10.11 1.84
C ALA A 28 -10.19 -9.12 1.74
N TYR A 29 -10.20 -8.12 2.63
CA TYR A 29 -9.30 -6.99 2.50
C TYR A 29 -8.92 -6.39 3.86
N ASP A 30 -7.62 -6.35 4.16
CA ASP A 30 -7.06 -5.66 5.31
C ASP A 30 -5.65 -5.15 4.94
N MET A 31 -5.62 -3.99 4.28
CA MET A 31 -4.42 -3.35 3.77
C MET A 31 -4.20 -1.98 4.40
N PRO A 32 -2.95 -1.49 4.49
CA PRO A 32 -2.66 -0.13 4.91
C PRO A 32 -3.12 0.89 3.86
N PRO A 33 -3.34 2.16 4.25
CA PRO A 33 -3.56 3.27 3.32
C PRO A 33 -2.53 3.34 2.19
N GLY A 34 -2.93 3.85 1.01
CA GLY A 34 -2.10 3.87 -0.20
C GLY A 34 -2.07 2.55 -0.98
N TYR A 35 -2.79 1.54 -0.48
CA TYR A 35 -3.19 0.37 -1.25
C TYR A 35 -4.70 0.44 -1.29
N GLU A 36 -5.26 0.92 -2.39
CA GLU A 36 -6.70 1.00 -2.58
C GLU A 36 -7.22 -0.35 -3.06
N LYS A 37 -8.46 -0.68 -2.69
CA LYS A 37 -9.07 -1.97 -3.06
C LYS A 37 -9.12 -2.15 -4.58
N ASP A 38 -9.52 -1.12 -5.32
CA ASP A 38 -9.65 -1.17 -6.78
C ASP A 38 -8.31 -1.42 -7.47
N ALA A 39 -7.23 -0.79 -6.99
CA ALA A 39 -5.87 -1.04 -7.47
C ALA A 39 -5.42 -2.49 -7.17
N MET A 40 -5.76 -3.02 -5.99
CA MET A 40 -5.44 -4.41 -5.65
C MET A 40 -6.28 -5.42 -6.46
N GLU A 41 -7.50 -5.07 -6.84
CA GLU A 41 -8.35 -5.86 -7.71
C GLU A 41 -7.78 -5.90 -9.15
N GLU A 42 -7.34 -4.77 -9.69
CA GLU A 42 -6.64 -4.71 -10.98
C GLU A 42 -5.33 -5.52 -10.98
N ALA A 43 -4.55 -5.42 -9.90
CA ALA A 43 -3.35 -6.23 -9.72
C ALA A 43 -3.69 -7.74 -9.67
N SER A 44 -4.79 -8.10 -9.00
CA SER A 44 -5.28 -9.48 -8.91
C SER A 44 -5.70 -10.03 -10.28
N HIS A 45 -6.42 -9.24 -11.08
CA HIS A 45 -6.74 -9.60 -12.46
C HIS A 45 -5.49 -9.84 -13.31
N THR A 46 -4.45 -9.03 -13.10
CA THR A 46 -3.19 -9.17 -13.84
C THR A 46 -2.43 -10.44 -13.41
N VAL A 47 -2.35 -10.70 -12.11
CA VAL A 47 -1.76 -11.93 -11.56
C VAL A 47 -2.48 -13.17 -12.10
N LEU A 48 -3.81 -13.17 -12.08
CA LEU A 48 -4.61 -14.31 -12.57
C LEU A 48 -4.31 -14.59 -14.05
N ARG A 49 -4.32 -13.56 -14.91
CA ARG A 49 -3.98 -13.71 -16.34
C ARG A 49 -2.59 -14.30 -16.56
N ILE A 50 -1.60 -13.88 -15.77
CA ILE A 50 -0.23 -14.41 -15.86
C ILE A 50 -0.22 -15.89 -15.48
N VAL A 51 -0.85 -16.27 -14.37
CA VAL A 51 -0.90 -17.65 -13.91
C VAL A 51 -1.66 -18.56 -14.88
N GLU A 52 -2.82 -18.12 -15.37
CA GLU A 52 -3.59 -18.86 -16.38
C GLU A 52 -2.79 -19.06 -17.66
N GLY A 53 -2.09 -18.02 -18.13
CA GLY A 53 -1.21 -18.12 -19.29
C GLY A 53 -0.08 -19.14 -19.09
N LEU A 54 0.55 -19.15 -17.92
CA LEU A 54 1.59 -20.13 -17.57
C LEU A 54 1.04 -21.56 -17.45
N ASP A 55 -0.18 -21.73 -16.93
CA ASP A 55 -0.84 -23.02 -16.83
C ASP A 55 -1.12 -23.62 -18.22
N THR A 56 -1.42 -22.80 -19.24
CA THR A 56 -1.62 -23.27 -20.62
C THR A 56 -0.41 -23.97 -21.24
N VAL A 57 0.79 -23.68 -20.73
CA VAL A 57 2.04 -24.32 -21.17
C VAL A 57 2.53 -25.39 -20.17
N GLY A 58 1.67 -25.79 -19.23
CA GLY A 58 1.96 -26.81 -18.22
C GLY A 58 2.83 -26.33 -17.06
N CYS A 59 3.00 -25.01 -16.90
CA CYS A 59 3.73 -24.43 -15.77
C CYS A 59 2.77 -24.15 -14.62
N ASN A 60 2.80 -25.00 -13.58
CA ASN A 60 1.98 -24.81 -12.40
C ASN A 60 2.62 -23.77 -11.46
N VAL A 61 1.91 -22.68 -11.20
CA VAL A 61 2.36 -21.61 -10.31
C VAL A 61 1.68 -21.75 -8.94
N ASP A 62 2.45 -22.16 -7.93
CA ASP A 62 1.99 -22.22 -6.54
C ASP A 62 1.97 -20.85 -5.85
N HIS A 63 2.94 -19.99 -6.21
CA HIS A 63 3.09 -18.66 -5.62
C HIS A 63 3.87 -17.72 -6.52
N ILE A 64 3.66 -16.43 -6.30
CA ILE A 64 4.39 -15.33 -6.93
C ILE A 64 4.93 -14.44 -5.82
N LEU A 65 6.20 -14.06 -5.97
CA LEU A 65 6.87 -13.11 -5.09
C LEU A 65 7.23 -11.86 -5.89
N TRP A 66 6.69 -10.74 -5.49
CA TRP A 66 7.07 -9.41 -5.97
C TRP A 66 7.98 -8.78 -4.92
N GLU A 67 9.14 -8.28 -5.33
CA GLU A 67 10.02 -7.51 -4.45
C GLU A 67 10.09 -6.07 -4.94
N TYR A 68 9.87 -5.10 -4.05
CA TYR A 68 9.98 -3.68 -4.37
C TYR A 68 10.53 -2.92 -3.17
N GLY A 69 11.74 -2.36 -3.32
CA GLY A 69 12.47 -1.71 -2.23
C GLY A 69 12.59 -2.62 -1.00
N GLU A 70 12.14 -2.12 0.15
CA GLU A 70 12.15 -2.81 1.45
C GLU A 70 10.92 -3.70 1.68
N TYR A 71 10.06 -3.87 0.67
CA TYR A 71 8.81 -4.63 0.78
C TYR A 71 8.74 -5.79 -0.19
N ARG A 72 7.88 -6.74 0.18
CA ARG A 72 7.52 -7.91 -0.61
C ARG A 72 6.01 -8.05 -0.67
N PHE A 73 5.54 -8.45 -1.83
CA PHE A 73 4.19 -8.95 -2.03
C PHE A 73 4.25 -10.44 -2.35
N ILE A 74 3.69 -11.26 -1.48
CA ILE A 74 3.62 -12.72 -1.68
C ILE A 74 2.19 -13.09 -1.99
N SER A 75 1.94 -13.58 -3.21
CA SER A 75 0.65 -14.11 -3.64
C SER A 75 0.72 -15.63 -3.67
N ARG A 76 -0.11 -16.31 -2.90
CA ARG A 76 -0.19 -17.78 -2.80
C ARG A 76 -1.50 -18.28 -3.36
N LYS A 77 -1.41 -19.28 -4.24
CA LYS A 77 -2.59 -19.92 -4.83
C LYS A 77 -3.37 -20.66 -3.74
N VAL A 78 -4.67 -20.46 -3.73
CA VAL A 78 -5.65 -21.25 -2.97
C VAL A 78 -6.62 -21.89 -3.97
N LYS A 79 -7.49 -22.79 -3.51
CA LYS A 79 -8.41 -23.56 -4.35
C LYS A 79 -9.20 -22.66 -5.31
N ASP A 80 -9.73 -21.55 -4.80
CA ASP A 80 -10.62 -20.65 -5.55
C ASP A 80 -10.05 -19.22 -5.61
N GLY A 81 -8.75 -19.06 -5.87
CA GLY A 81 -8.13 -17.74 -6.08
C GLY A 81 -6.75 -17.60 -5.43
N PHE A 82 -6.48 -16.44 -4.83
CA PHE A 82 -5.19 -16.14 -4.19
C PHE A 82 -5.36 -15.50 -2.81
N ILE A 83 -4.39 -15.78 -1.93
CA ILE A 83 -4.12 -14.98 -0.73
C ILE A 83 -2.83 -14.20 -0.95
N SER A 84 -2.89 -12.88 -0.76
CA SER A 84 -1.80 -11.96 -1.02
C SER A 84 -1.41 -11.23 0.26
N VAL A 85 -0.11 -11.15 0.53
CA VAL A 85 0.44 -10.56 1.76
C VAL A 85 1.50 -9.53 1.41
N LEU A 86 1.34 -8.32 1.95
CA LEU A 86 2.37 -7.29 2.00
C LEU A 86 3.20 -7.47 3.26
N CYS A 87 4.52 -7.58 3.11
CA CYS A 87 5.45 -7.76 4.22
C CYS A 87 6.80 -7.07 3.97
N SER A 88 7.63 -6.97 5.00
CA SER A 88 8.99 -6.44 4.87
C SER A 88 9.89 -7.45 4.17
N LYS A 89 10.93 -6.96 3.50
CA LYS A 89 11.98 -7.80 2.90
C LYS A 89 12.81 -8.54 3.96
N THR A 90 12.83 -8.03 5.18
CA THR A 90 13.57 -8.57 6.33
C THR A 90 12.80 -9.60 7.13
N ILE A 91 11.52 -9.85 6.82
CA ILE A 91 10.70 -10.83 7.54
C ILE A 91 11.28 -12.25 7.39
N SER A 92 11.10 -13.07 8.43
CA SER A 92 11.37 -14.50 8.36
C SER A 92 10.38 -15.18 7.39
N LEU A 93 10.81 -15.35 6.14
CA LEU A 93 10.05 -16.11 5.13
C LEU A 93 9.68 -17.52 5.59
N PRO A 94 10.53 -18.28 6.32
CA PRO A 94 10.12 -19.58 6.85
C PRO A 94 8.89 -19.51 7.76
N LEU A 95 8.84 -18.54 8.69
CA LEU A 95 7.72 -18.38 9.61
C LEU A 95 6.45 -17.93 8.88
N LEU A 96 6.59 -16.98 7.95
CA LEU A 96 5.49 -16.52 7.12
C LEU A 96 4.93 -17.67 6.27
N ASN A 97 5.80 -18.45 5.63
CA ASN A 97 5.41 -19.59 4.80
C ASN A 97 4.71 -20.69 5.61
N LEU A 98 5.17 -20.98 6.83
CA LEU A 98 4.47 -21.92 7.71
C LEU A 98 3.05 -21.45 8.02
N SER A 99 2.89 -20.17 8.34
CA SER A 99 1.57 -19.57 8.63
C SER A 99 0.66 -19.60 7.40
N LEU A 100 1.20 -19.21 6.23
CA LEU A 100 0.49 -19.28 4.96
C LEU A 100 0.11 -20.71 4.57
N ASN A 101 0.98 -21.70 4.78
CA ASN A 101 0.68 -23.12 4.51
C ASN A 101 -0.55 -23.59 5.30
N VAL A 102 -0.62 -23.28 6.60
CA VAL A 102 -1.76 -23.66 7.45
C VAL A 102 -3.05 -23.02 6.94
N ILE A 103 -2.99 -21.72 6.62
CA ILE A 103 -4.14 -20.96 6.13
C ILE A 103 -4.63 -21.48 4.77
N VAL A 104 -3.71 -21.68 3.82
CA VAL A 104 -4.02 -22.24 2.50
C VAL A 104 -4.70 -23.61 2.64
N LYS A 105 -4.17 -24.47 3.53
CA LYS A 105 -4.77 -25.77 3.80
C LYS A 105 -6.21 -25.64 4.34
N GLN A 106 -6.42 -24.79 5.34
CA GLN A 106 -7.73 -24.56 5.94
C GLN A 106 -8.76 -24.01 4.94
N ILE A 107 -8.34 -23.10 4.07
CA ILE A 107 -9.17 -22.57 2.97
C ILE A 107 -9.53 -23.68 1.99
N ASN A 108 -8.55 -24.46 1.54
CA ASN A 108 -8.76 -25.52 0.55
C ASN A 108 -9.67 -26.65 1.06
N GLU A 109 -9.61 -26.94 2.36
CA GLU A 109 -10.48 -27.91 3.05
C GLU A 109 -11.88 -27.34 3.37
N GLY A 110 -12.15 -26.07 3.04
CA GLY A 110 -13.43 -25.42 3.32
C GLY A 110 -13.69 -25.18 4.81
N LEU A 111 -12.65 -25.26 5.65
CA LEU A 111 -12.74 -25.01 7.09
C LEU A 111 -12.96 -23.53 7.40
N ILE A 112 -12.72 -22.66 6.42
CA ILE A 112 -12.86 -21.21 6.55
C ILE A 112 -13.57 -20.66 5.31
N GLU A 113 -14.77 -20.13 5.52
CA GLU A 113 -15.46 -19.31 4.52
C GLU A 113 -14.97 -17.86 4.58
N VAL A 114 -14.53 -17.35 3.43
CA VAL A 114 -14.11 -15.97 3.26
C VAL A 114 -15.30 -15.22 2.67
N LYS A 115 -15.89 -14.30 3.45
CA LYS A 115 -17.02 -13.48 3.00
C LYS A 115 -16.54 -12.07 2.64
N PRO A 116 -17.09 -11.47 1.55
CA PRO A 116 -16.80 -10.09 1.17
C PRO A 116 -17.03 -9.15 2.35
N LYS A 117 -15.95 -8.59 2.89
CA LYS A 117 -16.04 -7.56 3.91
C LYS A 117 -14.88 -6.59 3.77
N GLU A 118 -15.25 -5.34 3.61
CA GLU A 118 -14.35 -4.21 3.50
C GLU A 118 -14.09 -3.65 4.91
N ASN A 119 -12.83 -3.69 5.36
CA ASN A 119 -12.44 -3.01 6.59
C ASN A 119 -12.16 -1.55 6.26
N LYS A 120 -12.92 -0.63 6.87
CA LYS A 120 -12.68 0.81 6.76
C LYS A 120 -11.32 1.16 7.37
N LYS A 121 -10.48 1.82 6.57
CA LYS A 121 -9.23 2.56 6.88
C LYS A 121 -8.63 2.26 8.26
N LYS A 122 -7.56 1.47 8.31
CA LYS A 122 -6.60 1.48 9.43
C LYS A 122 -5.58 2.59 9.21
N GLU A 123 -5.07 3.18 10.29
CA GLU A 123 -3.89 4.06 10.26
C GLU A 123 -2.66 3.23 9.85
N LEU A 124 -1.77 3.85 9.06
CA LEU A 124 -0.54 3.22 8.57
C LEU A 124 0.34 2.83 9.77
N PRO A 125 0.78 1.57 9.91
CA PRO A 125 1.85 1.21 10.83
C PRO A 125 3.07 2.14 10.62
N PRO A 126 3.68 2.73 11.66
CA PRO A 126 4.83 3.63 11.52
C PRO A 126 6.00 3.00 10.76
N GLU A 127 6.12 1.67 10.81
CA GLU A 127 7.14 0.87 10.15
C GLU A 127 6.98 0.80 8.61
N LEU A 128 5.79 1.15 8.10
CA LEU A 128 5.42 1.19 6.68
C LEU A 128 5.39 2.59 6.09
N ALA A 129 5.54 3.61 6.94
CA ALA A 129 5.83 4.94 6.50
C ALA A 129 7.19 4.86 5.79
N VAL A 130 7.21 4.63 4.48
CA VAL A 130 8.38 4.97 3.68
C VAL A 130 8.58 6.45 3.94
N ALA A 131 9.55 6.78 4.78
CA ALA A 131 9.83 8.16 5.10
C ALA A 131 10.12 8.87 3.78
N VAL A 132 9.39 9.96 3.53
CA VAL A 132 9.66 10.82 2.41
C VAL A 132 11.06 11.37 2.61
N ASP A 133 11.94 11.16 1.63
CA ASP A 133 13.30 11.67 1.69
C ASP A 133 13.27 13.20 1.90
N THR A 134 14.16 13.71 2.76
CA THR A 134 14.22 15.14 3.11
C THR A 134 14.39 16.04 1.87
N SER A 135 14.99 15.54 0.79
CA SER A 135 15.12 16.26 -0.48
C SER A 135 13.78 16.58 -1.16
N ILE A 136 12.76 15.73 -0.97
CA ILE A 136 11.41 15.98 -1.48
C ILE A 136 10.81 17.16 -0.75
N PHE A 137 10.95 17.23 0.58
CA PHE A 137 10.49 18.38 1.36
C PHE A 137 11.17 19.68 0.93
N ASN A 138 12.47 19.65 0.64
CA ASN A 138 13.18 20.83 0.15
C ASN A 138 12.64 21.29 -1.22
N THR A 139 12.21 20.36 -2.05
CA THR A 139 11.64 20.67 -3.37
C THR A 139 10.23 21.23 -3.26
N ILE A 140 9.39 20.64 -2.39
CA ILE A 140 8.06 21.16 -2.06
C ILE A 140 8.18 22.56 -1.48
N GLU A 141 9.12 22.78 -0.56
CA GLU A 141 9.42 24.07 0.05
C GLU A 141 9.84 25.11 -0.99
N GLN A 142 10.76 24.74 -1.90
CA GLN A 142 11.20 25.62 -2.99
C GLN A 142 10.07 26.01 -3.95
N GLU A 143 9.20 25.06 -4.33
CA GLU A 143 8.05 25.38 -5.18
C GLU A 143 7.01 26.22 -4.41
N LEU A 144 6.69 25.86 -3.17
CA LEU A 144 5.70 26.57 -2.36
C LEU A 144 6.16 28.02 -2.08
N THR A 145 7.44 28.23 -1.84
CA THR A 145 8.06 29.56 -1.65
C THR A 145 7.83 30.49 -2.84
N LYS A 146 7.70 29.97 -4.07
CA LYS A 146 7.45 30.79 -5.26
C LYS A 146 6.05 31.45 -5.24
N PHE A 147 5.11 30.89 -4.49
CA PHE A 147 3.73 31.38 -4.41
C PHE A 147 3.48 32.17 -3.13
N ILE A 148 3.90 31.64 -1.98
CA ILE A 148 3.57 32.24 -0.67
C ILE A 148 4.78 32.86 0.03
N GLY A 149 5.98 32.77 -0.57
CA GLY A 149 7.20 33.35 -0.02
C GLY A 149 7.80 32.55 1.14
N PRO A 150 8.69 33.16 1.94
CA PRO A 150 9.52 32.46 2.94
C PRO A 150 8.72 31.85 4.11
N VAL A 151 7.42 32.13 4.21
CA VAL A 151 6.53 31.49 5.20
C VAL A 151 6.27 30.00 4.89
N ALA A 152 6.61 29.54 3.68
CA ALA A 152 6.44 28.16 3.24
C ALA A 152 7.04 27.12 4.20
N GLU A 153 8.25 27.35 4.72
CA GLU A 153 8.91 26.43 5.66
C GLU A 153 8.10 26.24 6.96
N VAL A 154 7.56 27.33 7.50
CA VAL A 154 6.75 27.32 8.72
C VAL A 154 5.41 26.63 8.47
N LEU A 155 4.80 26.86 7.30
CA LEU A 155 3.55 26.20 6.90
C LEU A 155 3.73 24.69 6.74
N ILE A 156 4.80 24.24 6.09
CA ILE A 156 5.10 22.82 5.91
C ILE A 156 5.24 22.16 7.28
N THR A 157 6.07 22.72 8.17
CA THR A 157 6.26 22.19 9.53
C THR A 157 4.93 22.12 10.30
N ARG A 158 4.11 23.17 10.19
CA ARG A 158 2.80 23.22 10.84
C ARG A 158 1.84 22.16 10.31
N LYS A 159 1.70 22.02 8.98
CA LYS A 159 0.80 21.04 8.37
C LYS A 159 1.24 19.61 8.67
N ILE A 160 2.53 19.34 8.67
CA ILE A 160 3.09 18.04 9.10
C ILE A 160 2.70 17.75 10.56
N GLY A 161 2.82 18.72 11.46
CA GLY A 161 2.40 18.59 12.85
C GLY A 161 0.87 18.44 13.03
N GLU A 162 0.06 19.11 12.21
CA GLU A 162 -1.41 18.94 12.18
C GLU A 162 -1.81 17.52 11.76
N LEU A 163 -0.99 16.86 10.94
CA LEU A 163 -1.15 15.46 10.57
C LEU A 163 -0.64 14.48 11.64
N GLY A 164 -0.02 14.97 12.72
CA GLY A 164 0.54 14.16 13.81
C GLY A 164 1.87 13.49 13.46
N GLU A 165 2.56 13.98 12.43
CA GLU A 165 3.80 13.39 11.91
C GLU A 165 4.99 14.33 12.18
N GLU A 166 6.20 13.82 11.96
CA GLU A 166 7.45 14.62 11.97
C GLU A 166 8.09 14.61 10.59
N ARG A 167 8.76 15.71 10.20
CA ARG A 167 9.39 15.84 8.87
C ARG A 167 10.36 14.70 8.56
N ASP A 168 11.10 14.24 9.56
CA ASP A 168 12.12 13.18 9.39
C ASP A 168 11.51 11.77 9.26
N ASN A 169 10.25 11.58 9.66
CA ASN A 169 9.57 10.29 9.65
C ASN A 169 8.25 10.33 8.84
N PHE A 170 8.10 11.33 7.97
CA PHE A 170 6.81 11.58 7.34
C PHE A 170 6.46 10.47 6.33
N PRO A 171 5.29 9.81 6.45
CA PRO A 171 4.89 8.71 5.58
C PRO A 171 4.62 9.15 4.14
N ARG A 172 5.26 8.50 3.15
CA ARG A 172 5.01 8.73 1.71
C ARG A 172 3.54 8.56 1.31
N GLY A 173 2.82 7.65 1.96
CA GLY A 173 1.38 7.45 1.72
C GLY A 173 0.49 8.64 2.12
N ARG A 174 1.01 9.61 2.89
CA ARG A 174 0.30 10.84 3.27
C ARG A 174 0.83 12.08 2.54
N LEU A 175 1.74 11.90 1.58
CA LEU A 175 2.32 13.01 0.83
C LEU A 175 1.26 13.75 0.01
N GLU A 176 0.31 13.02 -0.57
CA GLU A 176 -0.82 13.61 -1.32
C GLU A 176 -1.72 14.47 -0.41
N GLU A 177 -2.05 13.96 0.78
CA GLU A 177 -2.82 14.70 1.80
C GLU A 177 -2.10 16.00 2.22
N LEU A 178 -0.78 15.94 2.38
CA LEU A 178 0.03 17.13 2.68
C LEU A 178 0.04 18.12 1.53
N ILE A 179 0.22 17.67 0.28
CA ILE A 179 0.23 18.55 -0.91
C ILE A 179 -1.11 19.25 -1.07
N ASP A 180 -2.22 18.53 -0.88
CA ASP A 180 -3.56 19.10 -0.91
C ASP A 180 -3.73 20.17 0.18
N SER A 181 -3.33 19.86 1.40
CA SER A 181 -3.41 20.83 2.50
C SER A 181 -2.51 22.06 2.29
N LEU A 182 -1.34 21.92 1.66
CA LEU A 182 -0.45 23.04 1.36
C LEU A 182 -1.00 23.89 0.21
N SER A 183 -1.58 23.25 -0.80
CA SER A 183 -2.19 23.96 -1.93
C SER A 183 -3.36 24.86 -1.49
N ALA A 184 -4.13 24.45 -0.48
CA ALA A 184 -5.23 25.24 0.06
C ALA A 184 -4.80 26.61 0.63
N GLU A 185 -3.51 26.77 0.97
CA GLU A 185 -2.94 28.01 1.50
C GLU A 185 -2.49 29.00 0.41
N ILE A 186 -2.50 28.59 -0.87
CA ILE A 186 -2.26 29.49 -2.00
C ILE A 186 -3.56 30.22 -2.32
N ASP A 187 -3.54 31.53 -2.56
CA ASP A 187 -4.78 32.31 -2.73
C ASP A 187 -5.45 32.11 -4.09
N SER A 188 -4.66 31.98 -5.16
CA SER A 188 -5.16 31.86 -6.53
C SER A 188 -5.40 30.41 -6.93
N GLU A 189 -6.59 30.10 -7.43
CA GLU A 189 -6.93 28.77 -7.93
C GLU A 189 -6.02 28.34 -9.11
N GLU A 190 -5.63 29.29 -9.97
CA GLU A 190 -4.71 29.02 -11.08
C GLU A 190 -3.31 28.63 -10.56
N GLU A 191 -2.84 29.31 -9.51
CA GLU A 191 -1.55 29.03 -8.88
C GLU A 191 -1.57 27.72 -8.09
N ARG A 192 -2.70 27.39 -7.45
CA ARG A 192 -2.93 26.09 -6.79
C ARG A 192 -2.74 24.92 -7.74
N GLN A 193 -3.41 24.97 -8.89
CA GLN A 193 -3.32 23.92 -9.90
C GLN A 193 -1.90 23.83 -10.48
N LEU A 194 -1.26 24.98 -10.71
CA LEU A 194 0.13 25.03 -11.17
C LEU A 194 1.11 24.38 -10.17
N PHE A 195 0.95 24.68 -8.87
CA PHE A 195 1.74 24.07 -7.81
C PHE A 195 1.55 22.55 -7.76
N LYS A 196 0.30 22.07 -7.75
CA LYS A 196 0.01 20.62 -7.75
C LYS A 196 0.63 19.92 -8.94
N GLN A 197 0.45 20.46 -10.14
CA GLN A 197 1.00 19.86 -11.37
C GLN A 197 2.53 19.76 -11.31
N ARG A 198 3.22 20.83 -10.88
CA ARG A 198 4.68 20.82 -10.76
C ARG A 198 5.18 19.79 -9.77
N ILE A 199 4.53 19.67 -8.62
CA ILE A 199 4.91 18.67 -7.61
C ILE A 199 4.69 17.25 -8.16
N ILE A 200 3.56 16.98 -8.83
CA ILE A 200 3.30 15.68 -9.46
C ILE A 200 4.37 15.34 -10.50
N ASP A 201 4.71 16.29 -11.39
CA ASP A 201 5.72 16.09 -12.43
C ASP A 201 7.10 15.76 -11.81
N ILE A 202 7.45 16.38 -10.69
CA ILE A 202 8.70 16.14 -9.96
C ILE A 202 8.69 14.76 -9.27
N LEU A 203 7.57 14.37 -8.67
CA LEU A 203 7.44 13.08 -7.98
C LEU A 203 7.33 11.88 -8.93
N SER A 204 6.99 12.12 -10.20
CA SER A 204 6.86 11.11 -11.26
C SER A 204 8.18 10.80 -12.01
N LYS A 205 9.25 11.56 -11.75
CA LYS A 205 10.60 11.34 -12.28
C LYS A 205 11.44 10.46 -11.37
#